data_AF-A0AAV3YJ09-F1
#
_entry.id   AF-A0AAV3YJ09-F1
#
_cell.length_a   1.000
_cell.length_b   1.000
_cell.length_c   1.000
_cell.angle_alpha   90.00
_cell.angle_beta   90.00
_cell.angle_gamma   90.00
#
_symmetry.space_group_name_H-M   'P 1'
#
loop_
_entity.id
_entity.type
_entity.pdbx_description
1 polymer ?
#
loop_
_entity_poly.entity_id
_entity_poly.type
_entity_poly.pdbx_seq_one_letter_code
_entity_poly.pdbx_strand_id
1 'polypeptide(L)'
;MRCYKCQRHGHGKDRCKKPAAVCVRCGKGGHVECDCSADPLCVNCRGNHAASSKTCPKLLEEQVILRYKAENGGTFQQARKAVVVEIHITIST
;
A
#
# COMPACT_ATOMS: atom_id res chain seq x y z
N MET A 1 4.58 5.60 0.95
CA MET A 1 5.85 4.86 0.79
C MET A 1 5.55 3.38 0.56
N ARG A 2 6.19 2.74 -0.45
CA ARG A 2 6.10 1.29 -0.72
C ARG A 2 7.41 0.60 -0.36
N CYS A 3 7.33 -0.55 0.29
CA CYS A 3 8.48 -1.38 0.57
C CYS A 3 8.90 -2.18 -0.68
N TYR A 4 10.11 -1.97 -1.20
CA TYR A 4 10.60 -2.72 -2.38
C TYR A 4 10.90 -4.20 -2.11
N LYS A 5 10.88 -4.64 -0.85
CA LYS A 5 11.01 -6.06 -0.48
C LYS A 5 9.64 -6.75 -0.50
N CYS A 6 8.69 -6.31 0.32
CA CYS A 6 7.40 -6.99 0.48
C CYS A 6 6.24 -6.37 -0.30
N GLN A 7 6.48 -5.27 -1.02
CA GLN A 7 5.51 -4.50 -1.81
C GLN A 7 4.35 -3.87 -1.03
N ARG A 8 4.33 -4.01 0.31
CA ARG A 8 3.33 -3.37 1.18
C ARG A 8 3.66 -1.90 1.44
N HIS A 9 2.62 -1.11 1.68
CA HIS A 9 2.76 0.28 2.11
C HIS A 9 3.13 0.42 3.59
N GLY A 10 3.50 1.64 3.99
CA GLY A 10 3.70 2.03 5.39
C GLY A 10 5.10 1.84 5.95
N HIS A 11 6.02 1.19 5.23
CA HIS A 11 7.42 1.06 5.64
C HIS A 11 8.38 0.94 4.46
N GLY A 12 9.65 1.25 4.70
CA GLY A 12 10.74 1.10 3.74
C GLY A 12 11.40 -0.27 3.81
N LYS A 13 12.31 -0.56 2.87
CA LYS A 13 13.02 -1.85 2.78
C LYS A 13 13.80 -2.18 4.07
N ASP A 14 14.40 -1.17 4.70
CA ASP A 14 15.30 -1.34 5.85
C ASP A 14 14.54 -1.70 7.13
N ARG A 15 13.25 -1.37 7.20
CA ARG A 15 12.35 -1.75 8.30
C ARG A 15 11.51 -2.99 7.98
N CYS A 16 11.76 -3.64 6.85
CA CYS A 16 10.95 -4.77 6.42
C CYS A 16 11.42 -6.07 7.06
N LYS A 17 10.53 -6.69 7.84
CA LYS A 17 10.77 -7.97 8.52
C LYS A 17 10.57 -9.20 7.62
N LYS A 18 10.21 -9.03 6.34
CA LYS A 18 10.05 -10.18 5.44
C LYS A 18 11.41 -10.74 5.05
N PRO A 19 11.58 -12.07 5.03
CA PRO A 19 12.88 -12.68 4.75
C PRO A 19 13.30 -12.53 3.29
N ALA A 20 12.34 -12.60 2.35
CA ALA A 20 12.59 -12.52 0.92
C ALA A 20 11.77 -11.42 0.25
N ALA A 21 12.27 -10.96 -0.91
CA ALA A 21 11.52 -10.07 -1.77
C ALA A 21 10.38 -10.82 -2.49
N VAL A 22 9.32 -10.09 -2.83
CA VAL A 22 8.22 -10.61 -3.64
C VAL A 22 8.07 -9.78 -4.92
N CYS A 23 7.62 -10.44 -5.97
CA CYS A 23 7.35 -9.85 -7.26
C CYS A 23 6.30 -8.73 -7.15
N VAL A 24 6.57 -7.58 -7.77
CA VAL A 24 5.66 -6.42 -7.75
C VAL A 24 4.38 -6.67 -8.55
N ARG A 25 4.44 -7.54 -9.57
CA ARG A 25 3.30 -7.91 -10.41
C ARG A 25 2.33 -8.84 -9.68
N CYS A 26 2.79 -9.99 -9.20
CA CYS A 26 1.91 -11.05 -8.66
C CYS A 26 1.99 -11.26 -7.15
N GLY A 27 2.92 -10.60 -6.45
CA GLY A 27 3.07 -10.69 -4.99
C GLY A 27 3.69 -11.99 -4.47
N LYS A 28 4.14 -12.90 -5.35
CA LYS A 28 4.81 -14.16 -4.98
C LYS A 28 6.33 -14.01 -5.02
N GLY A 29 7.03 -14.81 -4.22
CA GLY A 29 8.50 -14.90 -4.24
C GLY A 29 9.01 -15.87 -5.30
N GLY A 30 10.34 -16.05 -5.34
CA GLY A 30 11.02 -17.06 -6.16
C GLY A 30 11.35 -16.64 -7.60
N HIS A 31 11.06 -15.40 -7.98
CA HIS A 31 11.38 -14.84 -9.31
C HIS A 31 11.47 -13.32 -9.24
N VAL A 32 12.06 -12.72 -10.28
CA VAL A 32 12.08 -11.28 -10.53
C VAL A 32 10.91 -10.88 -11.45
N GLU A 33 10.60 -9.59 -11.52
CA GLU A 33 9.46 -9.08 -12.31
C GLU A 33 9.54 -9.45 -13.79
N CYS A 34 10.73 -9.42 -14.40
CA CYS A 34 10.91 -9.74 -15.82
C CYS A 34 10.56 -11.19 -16.17
N ASP A 35 10.65 -12.11 -15.22
CA ASP A 35 10.35 -13.53 -15.41
C ASP A 35 8.91 -13.88 -14.99
N CYS A 36 8.11 -12.86 -14.60
CA CYS A 36 6.77 -13.08 -14.08
C CYS A 36 5.74 -13.26 -15.20
N SER A 37 5.25 -14.49 -15.35
CA SER A 37 4.17 -14.84 -16.30
C SER A 37 2.78 -14.91 -15.65
N ALA A 38 2.66 -14.61 -14.34
CA ALA A 38 1.39 -14.66 -13.62
C ALA A 38 0.54 -13.41 -13.84
N ASP A 39 -0.77 -13.57 -13.66
CA ASP A 39 -1.70 -12.43 -13.60
C ASP A 39 -1.33 -11.47 -12.47
N PRO A 40 -1.50 -10.15 -12.69
CA PRO A 40 -1.17 -9.18 -11.67
C PRO A 40 -2.13 -9.27 -10.49
N LEU A 41 -1.57 -9.25 -9.29
CA LEU A 41 -2.33 -9.28 -8.04
C LEU A 41 -1.70 -8.34 -7.03
N CYS A 42 -2.41 -7.27 -6.71
CA CYS A 42 -1.91 -6.28 -5.77
C CYS A 42 -1.90 -6.85 -4.35
N VAL A 43 -0.74 -6.88 -3.70
CA VAL A 43 -0.63 -7.35 -2.31
C VAL A 43 -1.34 -6.45 -1.28
N ASN A 44 -1.69 -5.22 -1.67
CA ASN A 44 -2.31 -4.23 -0.78
C ASN A 44 -3.85 -4.27 -0.84
N CYS A 45 -4.44 -4.29 -2.04
CA CYS A 45 -5.90 -4.28 -2.22
C CYS A 45 -6.48 -5.55 -2.85
N ARG A 46 -5.65 -6.52 -3.27
CA ARG A 46 -6.04 -7.74 -3.99
C ARG A 46 -6.69 -7.50 -5.36
N GLY A 47 -6.57 -6.30 -5.92
CA GLY A 47 -7.03 -5.97 -7.28
C GLY A 47 -6.12 -6.52 -8.38
N ASN A 48 -6.67 -6.59 -9.60
CA ASN A 48 -5.99 -7.05 -10.83
C ASN A 48 -5.04 -6.00 -11.39
N HIS A 49 -4.02 -5.62 -10.63
CA HIS A 49 -2.96 -4.69 -11.03
C HIS A 49 -1.71 -4.91 -10.16
N ALA A 50 -0.54 -4.46 -10.62
CA ALA A 50 0.70 -4.55 -9.85
C ALA A 50 0.64 -3.71 -8.57
N ALA A 51 1.45 -4.05 -7.56
CA ALA A 51 1.56 -3.29 -6.32
C ALA A 51 2.13 -1.87 -6.49
N SER A 52 2.74 -1.57 -7.64
CA SER A 52 3.22 -0.25 -8.04
C SER A 52 2.14 0.65 -8.68
N SER A 53 0.92 0.14 -8.93
CA SER A 53 -0.12 0.90 -9.61
C SER A 53 -0.51 2.18 -8.86
N LYS A 54 -0.53 3.30 -9.56
CA LYS A 54 -0.96 4.61 -9.05
C LYS A 54 -2.47 4.68 -8.77
N THR A 55 -3.25 3.80 -9.39
CA THR A 55 -4.70 3.72 -9.22
C THR A 55 -5.13 2.77 -8.10
N CYS A 56 -4.17 2.19 -7.36
CA CYS A 56 -4.49 1.31 -6.24
C CYS A 56 -5.27 2.07 -5.15
N PRO A 57 -6.47 1.63 -4.74
CA PRO A 57 -7.26 2.33 -3.72
C PRO A 57 -6.51 2.41 -2.37
N LYS A 58 -5.74 1.36 -2.02
CA LYS A 58 -4.89 1.36 -0.82
C LYS A 58 -3.65 2.25 -0.93
N LEU A 59 -3.22 2.66 -2.12
CA LEU A 59 -2.19 3.69 -2.26
C LEU A 59 -2.80 5.07 -2.05
N LEU A 60 -3.97 5.32 -2.64
CA LEU A 60 -4.69 6.58 -2.49
C LEU A 60 -5.05 6.84 -1.01
N GLU A 61 -5.54 5.83 -0.30
CA GLU A 61 -5.80 5.92 1.14
C GLU A 61 -4.54 6.33 1.93
N GLU A 62 -3.39 5.71 1.64
CA GLU A 62 -2.11 6.06 2.28
C GLU A 62 -1.67 7.49 1.96
N GLN A 63 -1.93 7.99 0.75
CA GLN A 63 -1.64 9.38 0.39
C GLN A 63 -2.51 10.36 1.19
N VAL A 64 -3.80 10.06 1.37
CA VAL A 64 -4.71 10.87 2.20
C VAL A 64 -4.24 10.86 3.66
N ILE A 65 -3.87 9.70 4.21
CA ILE A 65 -3.34 9.58 5.58
C ILE A 65 -2.05 10.40 5.74
N LEU A 66 -1.14 10.33 4.77
CA LEU A 66 0.10 11.10 4.80
C LEU A 66 -0.15 12.60 4.74
N ARG A 67 -1.08 13.04 3.88
CA ARG A 67 -1.50 14.44 3.78
C ARG A 67 -2.11 14.93 5.09
N TYR A 68 -3.09 14.20 5.63
CA TYR A 68 -3.71 14.53 6.91
C TYR A 68 -2.66 14.66 8.02
N LYS A 69 -1.72 13.72 8.12
CA LYS A 69 -0.66 13.76 9.12
C LYS A 69 0.30 14.94 8.92
N ALA A 70 0.58 15.34 7.67
CA ALA A 70 1.42 16.49 7.38
C ALA A 70 0.74 17.81 7.78
N GLU A 71 -0.58 17.90 7.58
CA GLU A 71 -1.39 19.09 7.89
C GLU A 71 -1.72 19.20 9.39
N ASN A 72 -2.02 18.08 10.05
CA ASN A 72 -2.57 18.04 11.42
C ASN A 72 -1.58 17.50 12.48
N GLY A 73 -0.40 17.03 12.05
CA GLY A 73 0.57 16.40 12.94
C GLY A 73 0.13 15.03 13.48
N GLY A 74 0.66 14.66 14.64
CA GLY A 74 0.31 13.41 15.34
C GLY A 74 0.90 12.13 14.75
N THR A 75 0.37 10.99 15.21
CA THR A 75 0.78 9.64 14.81
C THR A 75 0.03 9.15 13.57
N PHE A 76 0.60 8.18 12.87
CA PHE A 76 -0.10 7.50 11.76
C PHE A 76 -1.39 6.82 12.19
N GLN A 77 -1.48 6.34 13.44
CA GLN A 77 -2.69 5.70 13.95
C GLN A 77 -3.83 6.71 14.10
N GLN A 78 -3.53 7.92 14.59
CA GLN A 78 -4.52 9.00 14.67
C GLN A 78 -5.00 9.41 13.27
N ALA A 79 -4.08 9.63 12.33
CA ALA A 79 -4.44 9.99 10.95
C ALA A 79 -5.31 8.91 10.26
N ARG A 80 -5.00 7.62 10.47
CA ARG A 80 -5.83 6.51 9.95
C ARG A 80 -7.25 6.55 10.50
N LYS A 81 -7.41 6.76 11.81
CA LYS A 81 -8.74 6.87 12.43
C LYS A 81 -9.53 8.05 11.85
N ALA A 82 -8.88 9.21 11.69
CA ALA A 82 -9.54 10.40 11.15
C ALA A 82 -10.03 10.20 9.70
N VAL A 83 -9.17 9.68 8.82
CA VAL A 83 -9.53 9.43 7.40
C VAL A 83 -10.65 8.39 7.27
N VAL A 84 -10.65 7.34 8.10
CA VAL A 84 -11.73 6.35 8.10
C VAL A 84 -13.07 6.97 8.51
N VAL A 85 -13.06 7.87 9.50
CA VAL A 85 -14.27 8.59 9.94
C VAL A 85 -14.80 9.50 8.84
N GLU A 86 -13.94 10.29 8.19
CA GLU A 86 -14.35 11.16 7.08
C GLU A 86 -14.96 10.38 5.91
N ILE A 87 -14.39 9.24 5.53
CA ILE A 87 -14.93 8.37 4.47
C ILE A 87 -16.28 7.77 4.86
N HIS A 88 -16.47 7.37 6.13
CA HIS A 88 -17.77 6.83 6.57
C HIS A 88 -18.86 7.90 6.58
N ILE A 89 -18.52 9.13 6.96
CA ILE A 89 -19.48 10.24 6.93
C ILE A 89 -19.92 10.53 5.49
N THR A 90 -18.99 10.60 4.53
CA THR A 90 -19.32 10.92 3.13
C THR A 90 -20.08 9.84 2.37
N ILE A 91 -20.04 8.59 2.81
CA ILE A 91 -20.84 7.49 2.23
C ILE A 91 -22.25 7.41 2.86
N SER A 92 -22.43 7.98 4.06
CA SER A 92 -23.70 7.92 4.80
C SER A 92 -24.60 9.14 4.60
N THR A 93 -24.17 10.12 3.80
CA THR A 93 -24.90 11.34 3.40
C THR A 93 -25.20 11.33 1.92
#